data_AF-A0AAW1M015-F1
#
_entry.id   AF-A0AAW1M015-F1
#
_cell.length_a   1.000
_cell.length_b   1.000
_cell.length_c   1.000
_cell.angle_alpha   90.00
_cell.angle_beta   90.00
_cell.angle_gamma   90.00
#
_symmetry.space_group_name_H-M   'P 1'
#
loop_
_entity.id
_entity.type
_entity.pdbx_description
1 polymer ?
#
loop_
_entity_poly.entity_id
_entity_poly.type
_entity_poly.pdbx_seq_one_letter_code
_entity_poly.pdbx_strand_id
1 'polypeptide(L)' 'MRWRDRFLFCAEALYKTQAETGEIKGHYLNAIAGTCEEMIKRAVFARELGAPIVLIQSF' A
#
# COMPACT_ATOMS: atom_id res chain seq x y z
N MET A 1 10.21 10.51 -4.76
CA MET A 1 9.90 9.06 -4.76
C MET A 1 8.60 8.83 -5.52
N ARG A 2 8.57 8.00 -6.57
CA ARG A 2 7.32 7.65 -7.25
C ARG A 2 6.50 6.71 -6.33
N TRP A 3 5.18 6.74 -6.46
CA TRP A 3 4.30 6.01 -5.54
C TRP A 3 4.46 4.48 -5.65
N ARG A 4 4.75 3.97 -6.86
CA ARG A 4 4.89 2.53 -7.13
C ARG A 4 6.11 1.94 -6.40
N ASP A 5 7.26 2.62 -6.46
CA ASP A 5 8.47 2.19 -5.76
C ASP A 5 8.24 2.16 -4.25
N ARG A 6 7.56 3.19 -3.70
CA ARG A 6 7.20 3.22 -2.28
C ARG A 6 6.35 2.00 -1.89
N PHE A 7 5.37 1.65 -2.71
CA PHE A 7 4.49 0.51 -2.43
C PHE A 7 5.26 -0.81 -2.43
N LEU A 8 6.20 -0.98 -3.36
CA LEU A 8 7.06 -2.17 -3.42
C LEU A 8 7.93 -2.30 -2.16
N PHE A 9 8.67 -1.26 -1.79
CA PHE A 9 9.54 -1.31 -0.60
C PHE A 9 8.76 -1.47 0.70
N CYS A 10 7.60 -0.79 0.82
CA CYS A 10 6.74 -0.96 1.99
C CYS A 10 6.16 -2.37 2.08
N ALA A 11 5.75 -2.99 0.96
CA ALA A 11 5.25 -4.36 0.94
C ALA A 11 6.34 -5.36 1.31
N GLU A 12 7.56 -5.19 0.81
CA GLU A 12 8.71 -6.03 1.19
C GLU A 12 8.98 -5.94 2.70
N ALA A 13 9.07 -4.72 3.25
CA ALA A 13 9.28 -4.51 4.68
C ALA A 13 8.14 -5.07 5.53
N LEU A 14 6.90 -4.92 5.05
CA LEU A 14 5.70 -5.44 5.69
C LEU A 14 5.79 -6.95 5.86
N TYR A 15 6.03 -7.68 4.78
CA TYR A 15 6.07 -9.14 4.82
C TYR A 15 7.29 -9.68 5.55
N LYS A 16 8.43 -8.99 5.46
CA LYS A 16 9.62 -9.32 6.25
C LYS A 16 9.32 -9.25 7.75
N THR A 17 8.79 -8.12 8.22
CA THR A 17 8.51 -7.92 9.65
C THR A 17 7.37 -8.80 10.15
N GLN A 18 6.38 -9.10 9.31
CA GLN A 18 5.34 -10.08 9.63
C GLN A 18 5.93 -11.49 9.79
N ALA A 19 6.84 -11.91 8.92
CA ALA A 19 7.51 -13.21 9.04
C ALA A 19 8.42 -13.29 10.28
N GLU A 20 9.10 -12.19 10.65
CA GLU A 20 9.98 -12.13 11.82
C GLU A 20 9.21 -12.15 13.15
N THR A 21 8.03 -11.53 13.20
CA THR A 21 7.29 -11.34 14.46
C THR A 21 6.14 -12.32 14.64
N GLY A 22 5.61 -12.91 13.57
CA GLY A 22 4.41 -13.75 13.60
C GLY A 22 3.10 -12.99 13.80
N GLU A 23 3.14 -11.65 13.94
CA GLU A 23 1.95 -10.81 14.05
C GLU A 23 1.54 -10.27 12.68
N ILE A 24 0.23 -10.11 12.46
CA ILE A 24 -0.28 -9.43 11.26
C ILE A 24 0.20 -7.98 11.28
N LYS A 25 0.88 -7.56 10.21
CA LYS A 25 1.33 -6.18 10.03
C LYS A 25 0.52 -5.49 8.95
N GLY A 26 0.51 -4.16 8.97
CA GLY A 26 -0.09 -3.32 7.93
C GLY A 26 0.67 -2.01 7.76
N HIS A 27 0.61 -1.42 6.57
CA HIS A 27 1.07 -0.05 6.32
C HIS A 27 0.02 0.68 5.49
N TYR A 28 -0.34 1.89 5.92
CA TYR A 28 -1.31 2.73 5.22
C TYR A 28 -0.74 3.23 3.89
N LEU A 29 -0.91 2.44 2.84
CA LEU A 29 -0.49 2.81 1.49
C LEU A 29 -1.39 3.94 0.97
N ASN A 30 -0.82 5.14 0.87
CA ASN A 30 -1.54 6.32 0.42
C ASN A 30 -1.94 6.20 -1.07
N ALA A 31 -3.24 6.03 -1.30
CA ALA A 31 -3.87 5.95 -2.62
C ALA A 31 -4.37 7.32 -3.13
N ILE A 32 -4.23 8.40 -2.36
CA ILE A 32 -4.67 9.76 -2.72
C ILE A 32 -3.99 10.20 -4.02
N ALA A 33 -4.80 10.62 -4.98
CA ALA A 33 -4.37 11.08 -6.29
C ALA A 33 -5.24 12.24 -6.77
N GLY A 34 -4.80 12.93 -7.83
CA GLY A 34 -5.54 14.07 -8.41
C GLY A 34 -6.77 13.67 -9.24
N THR A 35 -6.94 12.39 -9.56
CA THR A 35 -8.12 11.86 -10.26
C THR A 35 -8.53 10.52 -9.65
N CYS A 36 -9.80 10.16 -9.84
CA CYS A 36 -10.34 8.86 -9.39
C CYS A 36 -9.62 7.70 -10.07
N GLU A 37 -9.30 7.79 -11.36
CA GLU A 37 -8.62 6.74 -12.11
C GLU A 37 -7.23 6.45 -11.54
N GLU A 38 -6.46 7.49 -11.19
CA GLU A 38 -5.15 7.31 -10.56
C GLU A 38 -5.27 6.77 -9.13
N MET A 39 -6.29 7.19 -8.38
CA MET A 39 -6.56 6.62 -7.05
C MET A 39 -6.86 5.12 -7.15
N ILE A 40 -7.74 4.73 -8.08
CA ILE A 40 -8.09 3.33 -8.32
C ILE A 40 -6.87 2.52 -8.78
N LYS A 41 -6.04 3.04 -9.69
CA LYS A 41 -4.79 2.36 -10.10
C LYS A 41 -3.88 2.07 -8.91
N ARG A 42 -3.74 3.02 -7.97
CA ARG A 42 -2.95 2.81 -6.76
C ARG A 42 -3.57 1.76 -5.84
N ALA A 43 -4.88 1.80 -5.64
CA ALA A 43 -5.59 0.81 -4.83
C ALA A 43 -5.50 -0.60 -5.43
N VAL A 44 -5.63 -0.74 -6.75
CA VAL A 44 -5.47 -2.00 -7.47
C VAL A 44 -4.06 -2.55 -7.29
N PHE A 45 -3.03 -1.70 -7.43
CA PHE A 45 -1.66 -2.14 -7.22
C PHE A 45 -1.39 -2.57 -5.76
N ALA A 46 -1.94 -1.86 -4.76
CA ALA A 46 -1.86 -2.29 -3.37
C ALA A 46 -2.52 -3.66 -3.14
N ARG A 47 -3.67 -3.92 -3.79
CA ARG A 47 -4.34 -5.23 -3.76
C ARG A 47 -3.50 -6.32 -4.41
N GLU A 48 -2.88 -6.07 -5.55
CA GLU A 48 -1.99 -7.03 -6.23
C GLU A 48 -0.76 -7.39 -5.38
N LEU A 49 -0.28 -6.45 -4.57
CA LEU A 49 0.78 -6.70 -3.59
C LEU A 49 0.29 -7.44 -2.33
N GLY A 50 -1.02 -7.68 -2.18
CA GLY A 50 -1.61 -8.30 -0.99
C GLY A 50 -1.65 -7.39 0.25
N ALA A 51 -1.48 -6.08 0.07
CA ALA A 51 -1.46 -5.14 1.19
C ALA A 51 -2.83 -5.10 1.90
N PRO A 52 -2.87 -5.19 3.24
CA PRO A 52 -4.13 -5.32 3.97
C PRO A 52 -4.90 -4.01 4.12
N ILE A 53 -4.26 -2.86 3.88
CA ILE A 53 -4.86 -1.55 4.13
C ILE A 53 -4.31 -0.46 3.21
N VAL A 54 -5.17 0.46 2.80
CA VAL A 54 -4.83 1.67 2.03
C VAL A 54 -5.42 2.90 2.72
N LEU A 55 -4.81 4.06 2.50
CA LEU A 55 -5.33 5.35 2.96
C LEU A 55 -5.95 6.11 1.78
N ILE A 56 -7.16 6.58 1.98
CA ILE A 56 -7.87 7.51 1.10
C ILE A 56 -8.13 8.82 1.85
N GLN A 57 -8.24 9.92 1.11
CA GLN A 57 -8.74 11.19 1.63
C GLN A 57 -10.22 11.25 1.24
N SER A 58 -11.11 11.17 2.23
CA SER A 58 -12.49 11.65 2.04
C SER A 58 -12.49 13.16 2.24
N PHE A 59 -13.21 13.86 1.37
CA PHE A 59 -13.70 15.20 1.67
C PHE A 59 -14.91 15.09 2.58
#